data_AF-A0A915CF79-F1
#
_entry.id   AF-A0A915CF79-F1
#
_cell.length_a   1.000
_cell.length_b   1.000
_cell.length_c   1.000
_cell.angle_alpha   90.00
_cell.angle_beta   90.00
_cell.angle_gamma   90.00
#
_symmetry.space_group_name_H-M   'P 1'
#
loop_
_entity.id
_entity.type
_entity.pdbx_description
1 polymer ?
#
loop_
_entity_poly.entity_id
_entity_poly.type
_entity_poly.pdbx_seq_one_letter_code
_entity_poly.pdbx_strand_id
1 'polypeptide(L)'
;MAQKQKQKTATSTSALETAITNEEEEMGPYTVIDKLEQSGISAADIRKLKEAGFNTFEAIAYAPRKELIAIKGISEQKAEKIYLEAAKLVPMGFTTASEVHLKRAEIIQIETGSRELNRLLGGGIETGSITEVFGEFRTGKSQLCHTLAVMCQLPIDMGGAEGKCLWIDTEGTFRPERLLAVAERYKLSGQDVLDNVVYARCYNTDHQMQLLVQASAMMAESRYALLVVDSATALFRTDFSGRGELAARQMLLGKFMRTLLKLADEFGVAVVITNQVVAQVDAGIFQGDTKKPIGGNIIAHASTTRLYLRKGRGETRICKIYDSPCLPENNAYNRFHREMNLILNGSLFKEAHLSVRLLRCSAFHLWRICPDVQC
;
A
#
# COMPACT_ATOMS: atom_id res chain seq x y z
N MET A 1 -58.93 30.57 1.47
CA MET A 1 -58.27 29.66 2.45
C MET A 1 -57.09 28.86 1.87
N ALA A 2 -56.54 29.19 0.70
CA ALA A 2 -55.42 28.43 0.09
C ALA A 2 -54.03 29.11 0.20
N GLN A 3 -53.96 30.34 0.72
CA GLN A 3 -52.68 31.08 0.84
C GLN A 3 -52.11 31.11 2.28
N LYS A 4 -52.91 30.75 3.30
CA LYS A 4 -52.44 30.59 4.69
C LYS A 4 -51.87 29.20 5.01
N GLN A 5 -51.98 28.24 4.09
CA GLN A 5 -51.37 26.91 4.23
C GLN A 5 -49.98 26.82 3.58
N LYS A 6 -49.67 27.63 2.55
CA LYS A 6 -48.33 27.65 1.92
C LYS A 6 -47.23 28.30 2.78
N GLN A 7 -47.59 29.14 3.76
CA GLN A 7 -46.62 29.75 4.68
C GLN A 7 -46.30 28.87 5.90
N LYS A 8 -47.16 27.91 6.28
CA LYS A 8 -46.85 26.95 7.36
C LYS A 8 -45.97 25.78 6.90
N THR A 9 -45.93 25.48 5.60
CA THR A 9 -45.07 24.43 5.04
C THR A 9 -43.67 24.94 4.66
N ALA A 10 -43.48 26.26 4.53
CA ALA A 10 -42.18 26.84 4.20
C ALA A 10 -41.29 27.14 5.43
N THR A 11 -41.88 27.25 6.62
CA THR A 11 -41.15 27.51 7.87
C THR A 11 -40.78 26.22 8.62
N SER A 12 -41.33 25.06 8.23
CA SER A 12 -40.99 23.76 8.83
C SER A 12 -39.85 23.04 8.11
N THR A 13 -39.49 23.47 6.90
CA THR A 13 -38.41 22.84 6.11
C THR A 13 -37.06 23.49 6.35
N SER A 14 -37.02 24.76 6.76
CA SER A 14 -35.77 25.47 7.13
C SER A 14 -35.31 25.24 8.57
N ALA A 15 -36.02 24.40 9.34
CA ALA A 15 -35.71 24.08 10.73
C ALA A 15 -35.19 22.65 10.93
N LEU A 16 -35.10 21.86 9.84
CA LEU A 16 -34.48 20.53 9.82
C LEU A 16 -33.09 20.53 9.18
N GLU A 17 -32.62 21.66 8.65
CA GLU A 17 -31.29 21.85 8.07
C GLU A 17 -30.30 22.54 9.04
N THR A 18 -30.58 22.56 10.35
CA THR A 18 -29.70 23.23 11.32
C THR A 18 -29.61 22.47 12.64
N ALA A 19 -29.13 21.22 12.58
CA ALA A 19 -28.53 20.54 13.72
C ALA A 19 -27.74 19.33 13.22
N ILE A 20 -26.53 19.16 13.76
CA ILE A 20 -25.51 18.15 13.40
C ILE A 20 -24.60 18.59 12.24
N THR A 21 -23.91 19.70 12.44
CA THR A 21 -22.50 19.78 12.04
C THR A 21 -21.68 19.10 13.13
N ASN A 22 -21.69 17.77 13.15
CA ASN A 22 -20.52 17.05 13.62
C ASN A 22 -19.73 16.78 12.35
N GLU A 23 -18.63 17.49 12.15
CA GLU A 23 -17.56 17.06 11.27
C GLU A 23 -16.94 15.80 11.90
N GLU A 24 -17.67 14.68 11.86
CA GLU A 24 -17.03 13.38 11.83
C GLU A 24 -16.45 13.30 10.42
N GLU A 25 -15.15 13.57 10.28
CA GLU A 25 -14.42 13.12 9.10
C GLU A 25 -14.85 11.67 8.86
N GLU A 26 -15.47 11.40 7.70
CA GLU A 26 -16.01 10.09 7.37
C GLU A 26 -14.83 9.11 7.25
N MET A 27 -14.45 8.54 8.39
CA MET A 27 -13.26 7.73 8.59
C MET A 27 -13.49 6.33 8.02
N GLY A 28 -13.47 6.22 6.69
CA GLY A 28 -13.55 4.95 5.98
C GLY A 28 -14.82 4.12 6.27
N PRO A 29 -14.91 2.88 5.76
CA PRO A 29 -16.07 2.00 5.95
C PRO A 29 -16.10 1.28 7.30
N TYR A 30 -15.13 1.51 8.19
CA TYR A 30 -14.93 0.74 9.42
C TYR A 30 -15.32 1.54 10.66
N THR A 31 -15.65 0.82 11.74
CA THR A 31 -16.02 1.45 13.01
C THR A 31 -14.87 1.38 14.02
N VAL A 32 -14.42 2.53 14.52
CA VAL A 32 -13.39 2.61 15.57
C VAL A 32 -13.86 2.03 16.91
N ILE A 33 -12.96 1.35 17.63
CA ILE A 33 -13.30 0.62 18.87
C ILE A 33 -13.75 1.50 20.04
N ASP A 34 -13.51 2.81 20.01
CA ASP A 34 -13.90 3.71 21.11
C ASP A 34 -15.43 3.72 21.32
N LYS A 35 -16.23 3.37 20.30
CA LYS A 35 -17.68 3.19 20.44
C LYS A 35 -18.06 2.05 21.40
N LEU A 36 -17.14 1.14 21.74
CA LEU A 36 -17.37 0.08 22.75
C LEU A 36 -17.61 0.64 24.17
N GLU A 37 -17.21 1.88 24.45
CA GLU A 37 -17.52 2.52 25.74
C GLU A 37 -19.03 2.61 25.99
N GLN A 38 -19.81 2.82 24.93
CA GLN A 38 -21.28 2.90 24.97
C GLN A 38 -21.92 1.56 25.39
N SER A 39 -21.25 0.44 25.10
CA SER A 39 -21.67 -0.91 25.51
C SER A 39 -21.18 -1.31 26.91
N GLY A 40 -20.63 -0.35 27.67
CA GLY A 40 -20.15 -0.56 29.04
C GLY A 40 -18.88 -1.39 29.10
N ILE A 41 -17.97 -1.23 28.13
CA ILE A 41 -16.58 -1.69 28.22
C ILE A 41 -15.73 -0.55 28.76
N SER A 42 -14.81 -0.86 29.69
CA SER A 42 -14.01 0.19 30.33
C SER A 42 -12.93 0.75 29.38
N ALA A 43 -12.65 2.05 29.47
CA ALA A 43 -11.56 2.70 28.72
C ALA A 43 -10.20 2.01 28.93
N ALA A 44 -9.97 1.42 30.10
CA ALA A 44 -8.75 0.66 30.39
C ALA A 44 -8.65 -0.65 29.60
N ASP A 45 -9.77 -1.33 29.37
CA ASP A 45 -9.81 -2.53 28.54
C ASP A 45 -9.67 -2.16 27.04
N ILE A 46 -10.26 -1.04 26.61
CA ILE A 46 -10.12 -0.51 25.24
C ILE A 46 -8.66 -0.17 24.93
N ARG A 47 -7.93 0.47 25.87
CA ARG A 47 -6.49 0.73 25.68
C ARG A 47 -5.68 -0.54 25.48
N LYS A 48 -5.97 -1.62 26.23
CA LYS A 48 -5.30 -2.92 26.04
C LYS A 48 -5.59 -3.54 24.67
N LEU A 49 -6.81 -3.36 24.16
CA LEU A 49 -7.17 -3.80 22.81
C LEU A 49 -6.37 -3.03 21.74
N LYS A 50 -6.27 -1.69 21.86
CA LYS A 50 -5.43 -0.84 20.99
C LYS A 50 -3.97 -1.27 21.01
N GLU A 51 -3.40 -1.48 22.21
CA GLU A 51 -2.01 -1.94 22.38
C GLU A 51 -1.77 -3.32 21.74
N ALA A 52 -2.78 -4.18 21.70
CA ALA A 52 -2.72 -5.48 21.02
C ALA A 52 -2.99 -5.40 19.50
N GLY A 53 -3.27 -4.20 18.97
CA GLY A 53 -3.49 -3.94 17.55
C GLY A 53 -4.94 -3.99 17.08
N PHE A 54 -5.90 -4.13 18.00
CA PHE A 54 -7.33 -4.09 17.69
C PHE A 54 -7.82 -2.66 17.74
N ASN A 55 -7.95 -1.99 16.59
CA ASN A 55 -8.38 -0.59 16.52
C ASN A 55 -9.79 -0.41 15.95
N THR A 56 -10.37 -1.44 15.34
CA THR A 56 -11.73 -1.44 14.77
C THR A 56 -12.61 -2.58 15.30
N PHE A 57 -13.91 -2.47 15.08
CA PHE A 57 -14.88 -3.51 15.38
C PHE A 57 -14.66 -4.76 14.51
N GLU A 58 -14.29 -4.55 13.25
CA GLU A 58 -13.94 -5.59 12.27
C GLU A 58 -12.74 -6.41 12.77
N ALA A 59 -11.70 -5.78 13.31
CA ALA A 59 -10.55 -6.49 13.88
C ALA A 59 -10.93 -7.47 15.00
N ILE A 60 -11.90 -7.09 15.83
CA ILE A 60 -12.41 -7.93 16.93
C ILE A 60 -13.29 -9.05 16.38
N ALA A 61 -14.21 -8.73 15.48
CA ALA A 61 -15.15 -9.68 14.90
C ALA A 61 -14.45 -10.77 14.08
N TYR A 62 -13.40 -10.42 13.32
CA TYR A 62 -12.64 -11.35 12.49
C TYR A 62 -11.59 -12.16 13.27
N ALA A 63 -11.31 -11.77 14.52
CA ALA A 63 -10.33 -12.46 15.34
C ALA A 63 -10.92 -13.69 16.05
N PRO A 64 -10.14 -14.78 16.16
CA PRO A 64 -10.55 -15.90 16.98
C PRO A 64 -10.55 -15.49 18.46
N ARG A 65 -11.56 -15.92 19.22
CA ARG A 65 -11.72 -15.61 20.65
C ARG A 65 -10.44 -15.84 21.47
N LYS A 66 -9.64 -16.86 21.14
CA LYS A 66 -8.36 -17.17 21.81
C LYS A 66 -7.34 -16.02 21.75
N GLU A 67 -7.35 -15.21 20.68
CA GLU A 67 -6.46 -14.05 20.54
C GLU A 67 -6.87 -12.95 21.52
N LEU A 68 -8.17 -12.72 21.70
CA LEU A 68 -8.69 -11.75 22.68
C LEU A 68 -8.39 -12.18 24.13
N ILE A 69 -8.52 -13.47 24.43
CA ILE A 69 -8.25 -14.04 25.77
C ILE A 69 -6.75 -14.00 26.09
N ALA A 70 -5.88 -14.09 25.06
CA ALA A 70 -4.44 -14.00 25.25
C ALA A 70 -3.97 -12.60 25.68
N ILE A 71 -4.81 -11.57 25.55
CA ILE A 71 -4.49 -10.21 25.97
C ILE A 71 -4.46 -10.15 27.51
N LYS A 72 -3.31 -9.75 28.04
CA LYS A 72 -3.08 -9.69 29.49
C LYS A 72 -4.11 -8.79 30.17
N GLY A 73 -4.89 -9.38 31.08
CA GLY A 73 -5.88 -8.67 31.89
C GLY A 73 -7.27 -8.54 31.26
N ILE A 74 -7.53 -9.26 30.16
CA ILE A 74 -8.89 -9.50 29.64
C ILE A 74 -9.30 -10.91 30.09
N SER A 75 -10.40 -11.02 30.85
CA SER A 75 -10.96 -12.31 31.24
C SER A 75 -11.81 -12.90 30.10
N GLU A 76 -12.05 -14.21 30.15
CA GLU A 76 -12.90 -14.89 29.15
C GLU A 76 -14.30 -14.27 29.05
N GLN A 77 -14.92 -13.94 30.19
CA GLN A 77 -16.22 -13.27 30.24
C GLN A 77 -16.21 -11.89 29.57
N LYS A 78 -15.12 -11.13 29.75
CA LYS A 78 -14.95 -9.83 29.09
C LYS A 78 -14.75 -10.00 27.59
N ALA A 79 -13.92 -10.96 27.18
CA ALA A 79 -13.67 -11.25 25.77
C ALA A 79 -14.97 -11.64 25.05
N GLU A 80 -15.82 -12.46 25.66
CA GLU A 80 -17.12 -12.83 25.09
C GLU A 80 -18.04 -11.61 24.95
N LYS A 81 -18.12 -10.76 25.98
CA LYS A 81 -18.91 -9.53 25.91
C LYS A 81 -18.44 -8.63 24.76
N ILE A 82 -17.13 -8.38 24.66
CA ILE A 82 -16.54 -7.54 23.61
C ILE A 82 -16.84 -8.11 22.22
N TYR A 83 -16.67 -9.42 22.04
CA TYR A 83 -16.96 -10.11 20.78
C TYR A 83 -18.44 -10.01 20.38
N LEU A 84 -19.36 -10.22 21.33
CA LEU A 84 -20.79 -10.13 21.06
C LEU A 84 -21.23 -8.72 20.65
N GLU A 85 -20.65 -7.68 21.24
CA GLU A 85 -20.91 -6.30 20.82
C GLU A 85 -20.37 -6.03 19.41
N ALA A 86 -19.16 -6.52 19.10
CA ALA A 86 -18.59 -6.38 17.77
C ALA A 86 -19.41 -7.11 16.70
N ALA A 87 -19.86 -8.32 17.00
CA ALA A 87 -20.64 -9.16 16.10
C ALA A 87 -22.03 -8.60 15.74
N LYS A 88 -22.57 -7.65 16.52
CA LYS A 88 -23.84 -6.99 16.20
C LYS A 88 -23.71 -5.98 15.06
N LEU A 89 -22.53 -5.36 14.91
CA LEU A 89 -22.30 -4.33 13.90
C LEU A 89 -21.72 -4.92 12.60
N VAL A 90 -20.94 -5.99 12.71
CA VAL A 90 -20.27 -6.62 11.57
C VAL A 90 -21.14 -7.75 11.00
N PRO A 91 -21.63 -7.66 9.75
CA PRO A 91 -22.45 -8.71 9.14
C PRO A 91 -21.58 -9.93 8.76
N MET A 92 -21.53 -10.93 9.65
CA MET A 92 -20.74 -12.17 9.45
C MET A 92 -21.56 -13.37 8.95
N GLY A 93 -22.83 -13.15 8.59
CA GLY A 93 -23.74 -14.22 8.16
C GLY A 93 -23.57 -14.64 6.69
N PHE A 94 -24.29 -15.69 6.30
CA PHE A 94 -24.41 -16.08 4.89
C PHE A 94 -25.16 -15.01 4.10
N THR A 95 -24.66 -14.72 2.89
CA THR A 95 -25.27 -13.77 1.95
C THR A 95 -25.37 -14.40 0.57
N THR A 96 -26.17 -13.81 -0.32
CA THR A 96 -26.34 -14.33 -1.68
C THR A 96 -25.13 -13.97 -2.55
N ALA A 97 -24.82 -14.80 -3.56
CA ALA A 97 -23.74 -14.50 -4.50
C ALA A 97 -23.98 -13.18 -5.27
N SER A 98 -25.24 -12.81 -5.49
CA SER A 98 -25.62 -11.54 -6.11
C SER A 98 -25.22 -10.33 -5.26
N GLU A 99 -25.45 -10.39 -3.94
CA GLU A 99 -25.01 -9.33 -3.01
C GLU A 99 -23.49 -9.21 -2.98
N VAL A 100 -22.76 -10.33 -2.99
CA VAL A 100 -21.30 -10.33 -3.07
C VAL A 100 -20.82 -9.71 -4.38
N HIS A 101 -21.47 -10.00 -5.51
CA HIS A 101 -21.12 -9.41 -6.80
C HIS A 101 -21.29 -7.88 -6.80
N LEU A 102 -22.39 -7.38 -6.24
CA LEU A 102 -22.64 -5.94 -6.11
C LEU A 102 -21.57 -5.26 -5.25
N LYS A 103 -21.25 -5.83 -4.07
CA LYS A 103 -20.18 -5.31 -3.21
C LYS A 103 -18.82 -5.30 -3.90
N ARG A 104 -18.51 -6.35 -4.68
CA ARG A 104 -17.24 -6.43 -5.43
C ARG A 104 -17.17 -5.44 -6.59
N ALA A 105 -18.30 -4.98 -7.13
CA ALA A 105 -18.33 -3.96 -8.17
C ALA A 105 -17.94 -2.56 -7.65
N GLU A 106 -18.03 -2.34 -6.33
CA GLU A 106 -17.65 -1.09 -5.66
C GLU A 106 -16.17 -1.07 -5.22
N ILE A 107 -15.43 -2.17 -5.43
CA ILE A 107 -14.01 -2.25 -5.05
C ILE A 107 -13.19 -1.30 -5.93
N ILE A 108 -12.40 -0.45 -5.27
CA ILE A 108 -11.51 0.50 -5.92
C ILE A 108 -10.29 -0.25 -6.49
N GLN A 109 -9.86 0.16 -7.68
CA GLN A 109 -8.65 -0.36 -8.31
C GLN A 109 -7.69 0.79 -8.58
N ILE A 110 -6.48 0.70 -8.03
CA ILE A 110 -5.44 1.73 -8.19
C ILE A 110 -4.72 1.50 -9.51
N GLU A 111 -4.77 2.47 -10.40
CA GLU A 111 -4.06 2.41 -11.67
C GLU A 111 -2.53 2.38 -11.47
N THR A 112 -1.84 1.64 -12.34
CA THR A 112 -0.39 1.44 -12.26
C THR A 112 0.43 2.51 -12.97
N GLY A 113 -0.23 3.46 -13.64
CA GLY A 113 0.39 4.50 -14.48
C GLY A 113 0.82 4.02 -15.87
N SER A 114 0.58 2.76 -16.23
CA SER A 114 0.77 2.18 -17.57
C SER A 114 -0.54 1.55 -18.07
N ARG A 115 -0.96 1.94 -19.27
CA ARG A 115 -2.23 1.48 -19.87
C ARG A 115 -2.21 -0.01 -20.16
N GLU A 116 -1.09 -0.55 -20.62
CA GLU A 116 -0.93 -1.98 -20.91
C GLU A 116 -1.01 -2.82 -19.64
N LEU A 117 -0.42 -2.35 -18.54
CA LEU A 117 -0.48 -3.03 -17.27
C LEU A 117 -1.89 -2.98 -16.66
N ASN A 118 -2.57 -1.82 -16.72
CA ASN A 118 -3.96 -1.72 -16.27
C ASN A 118 -4.87 -2.65 -17.08
N ARG A 119 -4.69 -2.73 -18.41
CA ARG A 119 -5.43 -3.67 -19.26
C ARG A 119 -5.18 -5.13 -18.87
N LEU A 120 -3.94 -5.49 -18.54
CA LEU A 120 -3.60 -6.83 -18.08
C LEU A 120 -4.29 -7.16 -16.75
N LEU A 121 -4.33 -6.19 -15.84
CA LEU A 121 -4.91 -6.34 -14.51
C LEU A 121 -6.44 -6.16 -14.47
N GLY A 122 -7.07 -5.76 -15.58
CA GLY A 122 -8.50 -5.49 -15.62
C GLY A 122 -8.92 -4.17 -14.94
N GLY A 123 -7.98 -3.24 -14.76
CA GLY A 123 -8.21 -1.88 -14.24
C GLY A 123 -7.09 -1.39 -13.32
N GLY A 124 -6.42 -2.28 -12.58
CA GLY A 124 -5.29 -1.89 -11.73
C GLY A 124 -5.02 -2.86 -10.59
N ILE A 125 -4.42 -2.35 -9.53
CA ILE A 125 -4.21 -3.10 -8.27
C ILE A 125 -5.50 -3.00 -7.43
N GLU A 126 -6.11 -4.14 -7.15
CA GLU A 126 -7.35 -4.24 -6.35
C GLU A 126 -7.10 -3.90 -4.87
N THR A 127 -7.95 -3.06 -4.28
CA THR A 127 -7.98 -2.81 -2.83
C THR A 127 -8.62 -3.97 -2.07
N GLY A 128 -8.29 -4.15 -0.79
CA GLY A 128 -8.81 -5.28 -0.01
C GLY A 128 -8.20 -6.63 -0.42
N SER A 129 -7.03 -6.60 -1.04
CA SER A 129 -6.34 -7.80 -1.52
C SER A 129 -4.82 -7.64 -1.44
N ILE A 130 -4.10 -8.78 -1.45
CA ILE A 130 -2.64 -8.82 -1.50
C ILE A 130 -2.19 -9.10 -2.93
N THR A 131 -1.43 -8.15 -3.49
CA THR A 131 -0.72 -8.31 -4.76
C THR A 131 0.77 -8.51 -4.53
N GLU A 132 1.31 -9.64 -4.97
CA GLU A 132 2.74 -9.95 -4.92
C GLU A 132 3.41 -9.58 -6.25
N VAL A 133 4.49 -8.80 -6.19
CA VAL A 133 5.34 -8.49 -7.35
C VAL A 133 6.71 -9.12 -7.16
N PHE A 134 7.05 -10.10 -7.98
CA PHE A 134 8.32 -10.82 -7.87
C PHE A 134 9.11 -10.82 -9.17
N GLY A 135 10.41 -11.03 -9.07
CA GLY A 135 11.30 -11.07 -10.22
C GLY A 135 12.75 -10.79 -9.85
N GLU A 136 13.63 -10.88 -10.84
CA GLU A 136 15.07 -10.68 -10.65
C GLU A 136 15.44 -9.26 -10.23
N PHE A 137 16.70 -9.06 -9.85
CA PHE A 137 17.24 -7.72 -9.65
C PHE A 137 17.10 -6.89 -10.94
N ARG A 138 16.87 -5.58 -10.78
CA ARG A 138 16.75 -4.60 -11.88
C ARG A 138 15.54 -4.84 -12.82
N THR A 139 14.53 -5.58 -12.39
CA THR A 139 13.26 -5.75 -13.14
C THR A 139 12.24 -4.64 -12.89
N GLY A 140 12.46 -3.76 -11.91
CA GLY A 140 11.62 -2.59 -11.66
C GLY A 140 10.56 -2.75 -10.56
N LYS A 141 10.65 -3.77 -9.70
CA LYS A 141 9.72 -4.02 -8.59
C LYS A 141 9.48 -2.76 -7.73
N SER A 142 10.55 -2.23 -7.11
CA SER A 142 10.45 -1.02 -6.29
C SER A 142 9.98 0.19 -7.11
N GLN A 143 10.35 0.31 -8.39
CA GLN A 143 9.91 1.44 -9.23
C GLN A 143 8.39 1.42 -9.48
N LEU A 144 7.80 0.23 -9.64
CA LEU A 144 6.35 0.08 -9.70
C LEU A 144 5.71 0.54 -8.39
N CYS A 145 6.25 0.11 -7.24
CA CYS A 145 5.77 0.53 -5.93
C CYS A 145 5.86 2.05 -5.71
N HIS A 146 6.97 2.70 -6.11
CA HIS A 146 7.09 4.17 -6.03
C HIS A 146 6.03 4.88 -6.88
N THR A 147 5.69 4.32 -8.04
CA THR A 147 4.62 4.88 -8.88
C THR A 147 3.27 4.74 -8.20
N LEU A 148 2.97 3.55 -7.66
CA LEU A 148 1.72 3.28 -6.95
C LEU A 148 1.52 4.15 -5.70
N ALA A 149 2.60 4.46 -4.98
CA ALA A 149 2.56 5.34 -3.80
C ALA A 149 2.12 6.79 -4.12
N VAL A 150 2.27 7.22 -5.38
CA VAL A 150 1.73 8.51 -5.85
C VAL A 150 0.34 8.31 -6.46
N MET A 151 0.13 7.25 -7.25
CA MET A 151 -1.16 6.97 -7.90
C MET A 151 -2.31 6.81 -6.90
N CYS A 152 -2.07 6.17 -5.74
CA CYS A 152 -3.11 5.96 -4.73
C CYS A 152 -3.67 7.27 -4.15
N GLN A 153 -2.91 8.37 -4.23
CA GLN A 153 -3.30 9.69 -3.73
C GLN A 153 -4.19 10.45 -4.70
N LEU A 154 -4.25 10.02 -5.97
CA LEU A 154 -5.11 10.65 -6.96
C LEU A 154 -6.59 10.42 -6.63
N PRO A 155 -7.46 11.34 -7.07
CA PRO A 155 -8.91 11.15 -7.15
C PRO A 155 -9.33 9.84 -7.83
N ILE A 156 -10.47 9.29 -7.41
CA ILE A 156 -10.98 8.01 -7.93
C ILE A 156 -11.31 8.10 -9.43
N ASP A 157 -11.81 9.25 -9.89
CA ASP A 157 -12.11 9.53 -11.31
C ASP A 157 -10.85 9.55 -12.21
N MET A 158 -9.68 9.77 -11.62
CA MET A 158 -8.37 9.69 -12.26
C MET A 158 -7.66 8.34 -12.05
N GLY A 159 -8.37 7.33 -11.52
CA GLY A 159 -7.84 5.99 -11.30
C GLY A 159 -6.98 5.85 -10.04
N GLY A 160 -7.09 6.80 -9.10
CA GLY A 160 -6.52 6.69 -7.77
C GLY A 160 -7.50 6.14 -6.74
N ALA A 161 -7.23 6.42 -5.46
CA ALA A 161 -8.04 5.91 -4.34
C ALA A 161 -8.23 6.94 -3.20
N GLU A 162 -7.82 8.20 -3.42
CA GLU A 162 -7.96 9.31 -2.46
C GLU A 162 -7.44 8.98 -1.06
N GLY A 163 -6.27 8.32 -0.97
CA GLY A 163 -5.72 7.91 0.31
C GLY A 163 -4.20 8.01 0.39
N LYS A 164 -3.72 8.12 1.63
CA LYS A 164 -2.29 8.12 1.96
C LYS A 164 -1.66 6.75 1.68
N CYS A 165 -0.34 6.71 1.61
CA CYS A 165 0.43 5.48 1.44
C CYS A 165 1.26 5.16 2.69
N LEU A 166 1.24 3.89 3.12
CA LEU A 166 2.18 3.35 4.10
C LEU A 166 3.26 2.55 3.38
N TRP A 167 4.52 2.77 3.75
CA TRP A 167 5.67 2.12 3.16
C TRP A 167 6.57 1.49 4.22
N ILE A 168 6.69 0.16 4.18
CA ILE A 168 7.62 -0.60 5.02
C ILE A 168 8.78 -1.06 4.14
N ASP A 169 9.99 -0.53 4.39
CA ASP A 169 11.19 -0.83 3.62
C ASP A 169 12.16 -1.72 4.39
N THR A 170 12.41 -2.93 3.88
CA THR A 170 13.36 -3.90 4.43
C THR A 170 14.72 -3.91 3.72
N GLU A 171 14.83 -3.31 2.53
CA GLU A 171 16.09 -3.29 1.74
C GLU A 171 16.81 -1.93 1.72
N GLY A 172 16.13 -0.82 1.99
CA GLY A 172 16.69 0.53 2.12
C GLY A 172 16.75 1.23 0.77
N THR A 173 15.81 0.89 -0.10
CA THR A 173 15.77 1.28 -1.50
C THR A 173 14.77 2.41 -1.77
N PHE A 174 14.01 2.84 -0.76
CA PHE A 174 13.14 4.00 -0.85
C PHE A 174 13.94 5.27 -1.13
N ARG A 175 13.58 5.99 -2.18
CA ARG A 175 14.23 7.26 -2.60
C ARG A 175 13.12 8.29 -2.89
N PRO A 176 12.91 9.28 -2.02
CA PRO A 176 11.83 10.27 -2.16
C PRO A 176 11.85 11.03 -3.51
N GLU A 177 13.03 11.23 -4.09
CA GLU A 177 13.20 11.91 -5.38
C GLU A 177 12.48 11.18 -6.52
N ARG A 178 12.27 9.87 -6.37
CA ARG A 178 11.48 9.08 -7.33
C ARG A 178 10.00 9.41 -7.28
N LEU A 179 9.46 9.77 -6.11
CA LEU A 179 8.07 10.17 -5.97
C LEU A 179 7.85 11.55 -6.61
N LEU A 180 8.78 12.49 -6.41
CA LEU A 180 8.72 13.82 -7.02
C LEU A 180 8.63 13.76 -8.55
N ALA A 181 9.42 12.88 -9.18
CA ALA A 181 9.38 12.69 -10.62
C ALA A 181 8.04 12.13 -11.13
N VAL A 182 7.34 11.33 -10.33
CA VAL A 182 5.99 10.84 -10.64
C VAL A 182 4.94 11.93 -10.36
N ALA A 183 5.09 12.68 -9.28
CA ALA A 183 4.21 13.80 -8.93
C ALA A 183 4.19 14.88 -10.04
N GLU A 184 5.36 15.21 -10.60
CA GLU A 184 5.49 16.15 -11.72
C GLU A 184 4.68 15.71 -12.95
N ARG A 185 4.70 14.40 -13.28
CA ARG A 185 3.92 13.83 -14.39
C ARG A 185 2.42 14.06 -14.22
N TYR A 186 1.92 13.95 -12.99
CA TYR A 186 0.50 14.14 -12.67
C TYR A 186 0.18 15.56 -12.22
N LYS A 187 1.15 16.49 -12.30
CA LYS A 187 1.01 17.91 -11.91
C LYS A 187 0.54 18.09 -10.46
N LEU A 188 0.98 17.20 -9.58
CA LEU A 188 0.72 17.27 -8.14
C LEU A 188 1.76 18.15 -7.44
N SER A 189 1.39 18.72 -6.29
CA SER A 189 2.36 19.33 -5.38
C SER A 189 3.31 18.26 -4.87
N GLY A 190 4.60 18.40 -5.13
CA GLY A 190 5.61 17.44 -4.69
C GLY A 190 5.69 17.33 -3.17
N GLN A 191 5.49 18.43 -2.45
CA GLN A 191 5.51 18.45 -0.98
C GLN A 191 4.34 17.66 -0.41
N ASP A 192 3.12 17.94 -0.87
CA ASP A 192 1.90 17.25 -0.42
C ASP A 192 1.99 15.75 -0.70
N VAL A 193 2.54 15.37 -1.87
CA VAL A 193 2.75 13.95 -2.21
C VAL A 193 3.70 13.27 -1.22
N LEU A 194 4.78 13.94 -0.81
CA LEU A 194 5.72 13.39 0.15
C LEU A 194 5.12 13.28 1.55
N ASP A 195 4.38 14.30 1.99
CA ASP A 195 3.76 14.33 3.33
C ASP A 195 2.67 13.25 3.49
N ASN A 196 2.06 12.81 2.38
CA ASN A 196 1.08 11.73 2.33
C ASN A 196 1.68 10.32 2.24
N VAL A 197 3.01 10.17 2.24
CA VAL A 197 3.70 8.87 2.27
C VAL A 197 4.40 8.67 3.61
N VAL A 198 3.86 7.79 4.44
CA VAL A 198 4.46 7.42 5.72
C VAL A 198 5.44 6.27 5.52
N TYR A 199 6.70 6.49 5.92
CA TYR A 199 7.80 5.55 5.68
C TYR A 199 8.36 4.99 6.99
N ALA A 200 8.60 3.67 7.01
CA ALA A 200 9.31 2.99 8.09
C ALA A 200 10.40 2.05 7.54
N ARG A 201 11.62 2.20 8.08
CA ARG A 201 12.73 1.27 7.82
C ARG A 201 12.67 0.10 8.80
N CYS A 202 12.53 -1.11 8.28
CA CYS A 202 12.53 -2.33 9.05
C CYS A 202 13.91 -3.01 9.03
N TYR A 203 14.33 -3.56 10.18
CA TYR A 203 15.69 -4.09 10.38
C TYR A 203 15.75 -5.58 10.74
N ASN A 204 14.66 -6.16 11.25
CA ASN A 204 14.55 -7.58 11.57
C ASN A 204 13.08 -8.04 11.46
N THR A 205 12.86 -9.35 11.46
CA THR A 205 11.52 -9.95 11.26
C THR A 205 10.51 -9.65 12.38
N ASP A 206 10.96 -9.49 13.63
CA ASP A 206 10.08 -9.12 14.75
C ASP A 206 9.61 -7.66 14.65
N HIS A 207 10.51 -6.75 14.31
CA HIS A 207 10.20 -5.34 14.04
C HIS A 207 9.20 -5.24 12.87
N GLN A 208 9.34 -6.10 11.85
CA GLN A 208 8.40 -6.14 10.73
C GLN A 208 6.97 -6.44 11.17
N MET A 209 6.79 -7.36 12.13
CA MET A 209 5.48 -7.65 12.73
C MET A 209 4.94 -6.48 13.56
N GLN A 210 5.80 -5.82 14.35
CA GLN A 210 5.42 -4.67 15.17
C GLN A 210 4.97 -3.47 14.33
N LEU A 211 5.62 -3.24 13.18
CA LEU A 211 5.23 -2.18 12.24
C LEU A 211 3.81 -2.38 11.70
N LEU A 212 3.32 -3.63 11.56
CA LEU A 212 1.92 -3.87 11.17
C LEU A 212 0.92 -3.48 12.26
N VAL A 213 1.29 -3.62 13.53
CA VAL A 213 0.46 -3.18 14.67
C VAL A 213 0.40 -1.64 14.72
N GLN A 214 1.53 -0.98 14.48
CA GLN A 214 1.56 0.48 14.36
C GLN A 214 0.79 0.97 13.13
N ALA A 215 0.88 0.23 12.02
CA ALA A 215 0.11 0.52 10.82
C ALA A 215 -1.40 0.47 11.07
N SER A 216 -1.91 -0.51 11.82
CA SER A 216 -3.34 -0.57 12.14
C SER A 216 -3.80 0.63 12.98
N ALA A 217 -2.96 1.13 13.89
CA ALA A 217 -3.27 2.34 14.67
C ALA A 217 -3.33 3.57 13.77
N MET A 218 -2.34 3.77 12.89
CA MET A 218 -2.32 4.88 11.95
C MET A 218 -3.50 4.82 10.96
N MET A 219 -3.86 3.64 10.47
CA MET A 219 -5.00 3.44 9.59
C MET A 219 -6.34 3.74 10.29
N ALA A 220 -6.43 3.57 11.61
CA ALA A 220 -7.63 3.94 12.36
C ALA A 220 -7.78 5.46 12.54
N GLU A 221 -6.70 6.25 12.41
CA GLU A 221 -6.69 7.71 12.59
C GLU A 221 -6.76 8.49 11.26
N SER A 222 -6.29 7.93 10.16
CA SER A 222 -6.39 8.56 8.84
C SER A 222 -6.68 7.54 7.75
N ARG A 223 -7.31 7.97 6.66
CA ARG A 223 -7.54 7.13 5.48
C ARG A 223 -6.23 6.85 4.73
N TYR A 224 -5.88 5.57 4.65
CA TYR A 224 -4.84 5.06 3.76
C TYR A 224 -5.48 4.27 2.62
N ALA A 225 -4.85 4.27 1.45
CA ALA A 225 -5.30 3.49 0.30
C ALA A 225 -4.33 2.35 -0.07
N LEU A 226 -3.05 2.50 0.28
CA LEU A 226 -2.00 1.57 -0.13
C LEU A 226 -1.04 1.29 1.03
N LEU A 227 -0.74 0.00 1.23
CA LEU A 227 0.35 -0.48 2.07
C LEU A 227 1.37 -1.22 1.18
N VAL A 228 2.58 -0.68 1.12
CA VAL A 228 3.72 -1.30 0.42
C VAL A 228 4.66 -1.96 1.42
N VAL A 229 5.05 -3.21 1.15
CA VAL A 229 6.15 -3.88 1.86
C VAL A 229 7.25 -4.26 0.85
N ASP A 230 8.35 -3.51 0.85
CA ASP A 230 9.46 -3.67 -0.09
C ASP A 230 10.77 -4.06 0.64
N SER A 231 11.18 -5.31 0.70
CA SER A 231 10.47 -6.54 0.29
C SER A 231 9.95 -7.33 1.47
N ALA A 232 8.90 -8.13 1.25
CA ALA A 232 8.29 -8.93 2.32
C ALA A 232 9.21 -10.06 2.81
N THR A 233 10.12 -10.56 1.97
CA THR A 233 10.87 -11.80 2.25
C THR A 233 12.36 -11.61 2.52
N ALA A 234 12.91 -10.40 2.34
CA ALA A 234 14.35 -10.17 2.52
C ALA A 234 14.84 -10.54 3.92
N LEU A 235 14.19 -10.05 4.98
CA LEU A 235 14.60 -10.30 6.37
C LEU A 235 14.38 -11.76 6.79
N PHE A 236 13.30 -12.39 6.32
CA PHE A 236 13.05 -13.81 6.56
C PHE A 236 14.14 -14.73 6.00
N ARG A 237 14.88 -14.27 4.98
CA ARG A 237 15.98 -15.03 4.39
C ARG A 237 17.26 -14.94 5.21
N THR A 238 17.49 -13.83 5.89
CA THR A 238 18.73 -13.56 6.65
C THR A 238 18.61 -13.99 8.10
N ASP A 239 17.45 -13.74 8.72
CA ASP A 239 17.22 -13.96 10.15
C ASP A 239 17.08 -15.45 10.48
N PHE A 240 16.69 -16.28 9.49
CA PHE A 240 16.50 -17.71 9.64
C PHE A 240 17.45 -18.49 8.73
N SER A 241 18.31 -19.30 9.33
CA SER A 241 19.41 -19.97 8.63
C SER A 241 19.26 -21.49 8.61
N GLY A 242 19.54 -22.08 7.44
CA GLY A 242 19.55 -23.53 7.26
C GLY A 242 18.16 -24.18 7.27
N ARG A 243 18.15 -25.52 7.23
CA ARG A 243 16.91 -26.33 7.15
C ARG A 243 16.20 -26.48 8.49
N GLY A 244 16.93 -26.42 9.61
CA GLY A 244 16.36 -26.60 10.95
C GLY A 244 15.36 -25.52 11.35
N GLU A 245 15.56 -24.29 10.89
CA GLU A 245 14.71 -23.13 11.21
C GLU A 245 13.60 -22.88 10.20
N LEU A 246 13.50 -23.72 9.16
CA LEU A 246 12.52 -23.57 8.09
C LEU A 246 11.09 -23.56 8.63
N ALA A 247 10.77 -24.44 9.59
CA ALA A 247 9.42 -24.51 10.16
C ALA A 247 9.06 -23.21 10.89
N ALA A 248 9.94 -22.71 11.77
CA ALA A 248 9.74 -21.46 12.49
C ALA A 248 9.57 -20.28 11.54
N ARG A 249 10.42 -20.19 10.51
CA ARG A 249 10.33 -19.18 9.45
C ARG A 249 8.98 -19.20 8.74
N GLN A 250 8.52 -20.38 8.30
CA GLN A 250 7.26 -20.51 7.58
C GLN A 250 6.06 -20.19 8.48
N MET A 251 6.12 -20.52 9.77
CA MET A 251 5.07 -20.15 10.73
C MET A 251 4.99 -18.64 10.94
N LEU A 252 6.13 -17.96 11.11
CA LEU A 252 6.16 -16.51 11.28
C LEU A 252 5.73 -15.79 10.00
N LEU A 253 6.22 -16.24 8.83
CA LEU A 253 5.79 -15.71 7.53
C LEU A 253 4.28 -15.89 7.32
N GLY A 254 3.71 -17.03 7.71
CA GLY A 254 2.27 -17.27 7.64
C GLY A 254 1.48 -16.29 8.52
N LYS A 255 1.96 -16.01 9.74
CA LYS A 255 1.37 -14.98 10.61
C LYS A 255 1.46 -13.59 9.97
N PHE A 256 2.62 -13.22 9.43
CA PHE A 256 2.84 -11.95 8.74
C PHE A 256 1.86 -11.75 7.58
N MET A 257 1.77 -12.73 6.68
CA MET A 257 0.85 -12.69 5.53
C MET A 257 -0.62 -12.63 5.98
N ARG A 258 -0.98 -13.35 7.05
CA ARG A 258 -2.34 -13.29 7.61
C ARG A 258 -2.66 -11.92 8.19
N THR A 259 -1.70 -11.27 8.87
CA THR A 259 -1.89 -9.92 9.41
C THR A 259 -2.06 -8.89 8.28
N LEU A 260 -1.27 -8.99 7.21
CA LEU A 260 -1.46 -8.15 6.02
C LEU A 260 -2.86 -8.29 5.42
N LEU A 261 -3.36 -9.53 5.30
CA LEU A 261 -4.71 -9.78 4.79
C LEU A 261 -5.78 -9.19 5.72
N LYS A 262 -5.62 -9.34 7.04
CA LYS A 262 -6.50 -8.71 8.03
C LYS A 262 -6.56 -7.18 7.85
N LEU A 263 -5.41 -6.52 7.65
CA LEU A 263 -5.37 -5.07 7.39
C LEU A 263 -6.09 -4.70 6.09
N ALA A 264 -5.94 -5.50 5.04
CA ALA A 264 -6.63 -5.30 3.77
C ALA A 264 -8.16 -5.43 3.93
N ASP A 265 -8.63 -6.45 4.64
CA ASP A 265 -10.06 -6.70 4.89
C ASP A 265 -10.69 -5.67 5.85
N GLU A 266 -9.92 -5.21 6.84
CA GLU A 266 -10.36 -4.26 7.89
C GLU A 266 -10.48 -2.83 7.35
N PHE A 267 -9.42 -2.34 6.72
CA PHE A 267 -9.33 -0.94 6.29
C PHE A 267 -9.66 -0.75 4.80
N GLY A 268 -9.83 -1.84 4.05
CA GLY A 268 -10.06 -1.78 2.61
C GLY A 268 -8.84 -1.28 1.83
N VAL A 269 -7.61 -1.45 2.35
CA VAL A 269 -6.38 -0.98 1.69
C VAL A 269 -5.88 -1.97 0.64
N ALA A 270 -5.26 -1.48 -0.42
CA ALA A 270 -4.47 -2.32 -1.31
C ALA A 270 -3.15 -2.69 -0.62
N VAL A 271 -2.79 -3.98 -0.60
CA VAL A 271 -1.51 -4.43 -0.06
C VAL A 271 -0.63 -4.89 -1.21
N VAL A 272 0.51 -4.23 -1.40
CA VAL A 272 1.50 -4.60 -2.43
C VAL A 272 2.78 -5.04 -1.75
N ILE A 273 3.16 -6.30 -1.97
CA ILE A 273 4.40 -6.86 -1.46
C ILE A 273 5.36 -7.11 -2.61
N THR A 274 6.64 -6.80 -2.41
CA THR A 274 7.68 -7.24 -3.35
C THR A 274 8.35 -8.50 -2.85
N ASN A 275 8.78 -9.35 -3.78
CA ASN A 275 9.46 -10.59 -3.46
C ASN A 275 10.66 -10.82 -4.40
N GLN A 276 11.65 -11.56 -3.88
CA GLN A 276 12.84 -11.97 -4.60
C GLN A 276 12.66 -13.36 -5.21
N VAL A 277 13.56 -13.71 -6.14
CA VAL A 277 13.60 -15.03 -6.78
C VAL A 277 14.90 -15.76 -6.43
N VAL A 278 14.83 -17.09 -6.43
CA VAL A 278 15.98 -17.99 -6.30
C VAL A 278 16.06 -18.90 -7.52
N ALA A 279 17.29 -19.25 -7.91
CA ALA A 279 17.54 -20.23 -8.96
C ALA A 279 17.34 -21.66 -8.42
N GLN A 280 16.73 -22.52 -9.22
CA GLN A 280 16.72 -23.95 -8.96
C GLN A 280 17.91 -24.60 -9.66
N VAL A 281 18.78 -25.24 -8.88
CA VAL A 281 19.97 -25.95 -9.40
C VAL A 281 19.67 -27.39 -9.85
N ASP A 282 18.54 -27.96 -9.42
CA ASP A 282 18.14 -29.34 -9.75
C ASP A 282 17.25 -29.45 -11.01
N ALA A 283 16.92 -28.31 -11.65
CA ALA A 283 16.15 -28.32 -12.88
C ALA A 283 17.06 -28.74 -14.04
N GLY A 284 16.79 -29.91 -14.63
CA GLY A 284 17.50 -30.36 -15.83
C GLY A 284 17.46 -29.29 -16.92
N ILE A 285 18.50 -29.25 -17.76
CA ILE A 285 18.77 -28.23 -18.80
C ILE A 285 17.57 -27.97 -19.76
N PHE A 286 16.57 -28.85 -19.76
CA PHE A 286 15.37 -28.81 -20.60
C PHE A 286 14.06 -28.42 -19.87
N GLN A 287 14.06 -28.15 -18.56
CA GLN A 287 12.90 -27.56 -17.87
C GLN A 287 12.97 -26.03 -17.97
N GLY A 288 11.83 -25.38 -18.22
CA GLY A 288 11.66 -23.95 -18.54
C GLY A 288 12.24 -22.93 -17.54
N ASP A 289 11.44 -21.96 -17.08
CA ASP A 289 11.98 -20.87 -16.25
C ASP A 289 12.56 -21.42 -14.94
N THR A 290 13.89 -21.34 -14.77
CA THR A 290 14.64 -21.95 -13.66
C THR A 290 14.52 -21.18 -12.34
N LYS A 291 13.67 -20.16 -12.31
CA LYS A 291 13.55 -19.22 -11.19
C LYS A 291 12.23 -19.40 -10.49
N LYS A 292 12.27 -19.46 -9.16
CA LYS A 292 11.08 -19.50 -8.31
C LYS A 292 11.08 -18.37 -7.29
N PRO A 293 9.90 -17.79 -6.99
CA PRO A 293 9.78 -16.82 -5.90
C PRO A 293 10.08 -17.47 -4.55
N ILE A 294 10.60 -16.66 -3.61
CA ILE A 294 10.89 -17.10 -2.24
C ILE A 294 9.61 -17.16 -1.41
N GLY A 295 9.56 -17.98 -0.35
CA GLY A 295 8.43 -18.06 0.59
C GLY A 295 7.59 -19.33 0.46
N GLY A 296 7.77 -20.07 -0.64
CA GLY A 296 7.12 -21.37 -0.85
C GLY A 296 5.60 -21.28 -0.93
N ASN A 297 4.91 -22.32 -0.50
CA ASN A 297 3.45 -22.42 -0.64
C ASN A 297 2.68 -21.43 0.25
N ILE A 298 3.28 -20.97 1.35
CA ILE A 298 2.61 -20.04 2.28
C ILE A 298 2.31 -18.71 1.58
N ILE A 299 3.33 -18.07 0.99
CA ILE A 299 3.11 -16.81 0.27
C ILE A 299 2.30 -17.01 -1.00
N ALA A 300 2.46 -18.17 -1.65
CA ALA A 300 1.75 -18.52 -2.87
C ALA A 300 0.24 -18.59 -2.67
N HIS A 301 -0.23 -19.20 -1.58
CA HIS A 301 -1.66 -19.27 -1.27
C HIS A 301 -2.22 -18.01 -0.61
N ALA A 302 -1.39 -17.25 0.10
CA ALA A 302 -1.84 -16.03 0.77
C ALA A 302 -1.96 -14.83 -0.18
N SER A 303 -1.18 -14.80 -1.27
CA SER A 303 -1.23 -13.72 -2.27
C SER A 303 -2.33 -14.01 -3.28
N THR A 304 -3.26 -13.07 -3.46
CA THR A 304 -4.38 -13.24 -4.39
C THR A 304 -3.96 -13.10 -5.84
N THR A 305 -3.16 -12.07 -6.14
CA THR A 305 -2.63 -11.83 -7.48
C THR A 305 -1.12 -11.77 -7.44
N ARG A 306 -0.46 -12.50 -8.34
CA ARG A 306 1.01 -12.61 -8.39
C ARG A 306 1.52 -12.17 -9.74
N LEU A 307 2.38 -11.16 -9.75
CA LEU A 307 2.95 -10.54 -10.94
C LEU A 307 4.43 -10.88 -11.07
N TYR A 308 4.80 -11.51 -12.18
CA TYR A 308 6.18 -11.83 -12.51
C TYR A 308 6.78 -10.78 -13.44
N LEU A 309 7.81 -10.08 -12.95
CA LEU A 309 8.57 -9.11 -13.73
C LEU A 309 9.90 -9.70 -14.22
N ARG A 310 10.12 -9.63 -15.55
CA ARG A 310 11.38 -10.02 -16.19
C ARG A 310 11.92 -8.94 -17.12
N LYS A 311 13.22 -9.00 -17.40
CA LYS A 311 13.89 -8.06 -18.32
C LYS A 311 13.47 -8.34 -19.77
N GLY A 312 13.08 -7.30 -20.50
CA GLY A 312 12.87 -7.34 -21.94
C GLY A 312 14.11 -6.87 -22.71
N ARG A 313 13.93 -6.43 -23.95
CA ARG A 313 15.01 -5.85 -24.76
C ARG A 313 15.29 -4.41 -24.34
N GLY A 314 16.55 -4.11 -24.05
CA GLY A 314 17.00 -2.79 -23.60
C GLY A 314 16.31 -2.39 -22.28
N GLU A 315 15.51 -1.34 -22.33
CA GLU A 315 14.89 -0.75 -21.14
C GLU A 315 13.44 -1.21 -20.92
N THR A 316 12.94 -2.12 -21.76
CA THR A 316 11.61 -2.70 -21.56
C THR A 316 11.65 -3.77 -20.45
N ARG A 317 10.53 -3.94 -19.75
CA ARG A 317 10.31 -5.10 -18.88
C ARG A 317 9.02 -5.77 -19.30
N ILE A 318 8.87 -7.02 -18.92
CA ILE A 318 7.70 -7.81 -19.26
C ILE A 318 7.07 -8.19 -17.92
N CYS A 319 5.77 -7.93 -17.80
CA CYS A 319 4.96 -8.33 -16.66
C CYS A 319 4.05 -9.47 -17.10
N LYS A 320 4.06 -10.58 -16.36
CA LYS A 320 3.16 -11.71 -16.58
C LYS A 320 2.32 -11.91 -15.32
N ILE A 321 1.02 -12.18 -15.49
CA ILE A 321 0.21 -12.72 -14.40
C ILE A 321 0.64 -14.16 -14.16
N TYR A 322 1.18 -14.41 -12.98
CA TYR A 322 1.62 -15.73 -12.55
C TYR A 322 0.49 -16.52 -11.89
N ASP A 323 -0.33 -15.83 -11.11
CA ASP A 323 -1.52 -16.40 -10.45
C ASP A 323 -2.53 -15.28 -10.20
N SER A 324 -3.82 -15.57 -10.37
CA SER A 324 -4.93 -14.67 -10.08
C SER A 324 -6.26 -15.44 -10.11
N PRO A 325 -7.22 -15.16 -9.22
CA PRO A 325 -8.50 -15.86 -9.21
C PRO A 325 -9.40 -15.52 -10.39
N CYS A 326 -9.24 -14.33 -11.00
CA CYS A 326 -10.15 -13.82 -12.03
C CYS A 326 -9.47 -13.56 -13.38
N LEU A 327 -8.15 -13.36 -13.40
CA LEU A 327 -7.43 -12.95 -14.61
C LEU A 327 -6.76 -14.16 -15.28
N PRO A 328 -6.90 -14.31 -16.61
CA PRO A 328 -6.20 -15.37 -17.33
C PRO A 328 -4.69 -15.11 -17.35
N GLU A 329 -3.90 -16.18 -17.47
CA GLU A 329 -2.45 -16.05 -17.69
C GLU A 329 -2.18 -15.31 -19.00
N ASN A 330 -1.81 -14.04 -18.91
CA ASN A 330 -1.47 -13.21 -20.06
C ASN A 330 -0.22 -12.36 -19.77
N ASN A 331 0.44 -11.88 -20.83
CA ASN A 331 1.65 -11.07 -20.74
C ASN A 331 1.36 -9.63 -21.15
N ALA A 332 1.80 -8.67 -20.34
CA ALA A 332 1.94 -7.27 -20.73
C ALA A 332 3.40 -6.94 -21.00
N TYR A 333 3.63 -6.22 -22.09
CA TYR A 333 4.94 -5.64 -22.41
C TYR A 333 4.99 -4.23 -21.85
N ASN A 334 5.54 -4.07 -20.66
CA ASN A 334 5.63 -2.75 -20.03
C ASN A 334 6.94 -2.06 -20.40
N ARG A 335 6.81 -0.91 -21.04
CA ARG A 335 7.95 -0.06 -21.33
C ARG A 335 8.19 0.88 -20.14
N PHE A 336 8.70 0.31 -19.04
CA PHE A 336 9.09 1.04 -17.81
C PHE A 336 10.14 2.15 -18.00
N HIS A 337 10.51 2.48 -19.24
CA HIS A 337 11.44 3.56 -19.52
C HIS A 337 11.09 4.43 -20.74
N ARG A 338 9.98 4.25 -21.46
CA ARG A 338 9.60 5.23 -22.51
C ARG A 338 8.39 6.07 -22.11
N GLU A 339 7.47 5.50 -21.31
CA GLU A 339 6.56 6.31 -20.49
C GLU A 339 7.27 6.86 -19.24
N MET A 340 8.39 6.24 -18.80
CA MET A 340 9.30 6.81 -17.79
C MET A 340 10.58 7.50 -18.33
N ASN A 341 10.81 7.63 -19.64
CA ASN A 341 11.87 8.55 -20.14
C ASN A 341 11.37 9.99 -20.24
N LEU A 342 10.06 10.18 -20.36
CA LEU A 342 9.45 11.46 -19.97
C LEU A 342 9.61 11.73 -18.45
N ILE A 343 9.94 10.71 -17.64
CA ILE A 343 10.19 10.78 -16.19
C ILE A 343 11.69 10.94 -15.84
N LEU A 344 12.61 10.97 -16.83
CA LEU A 344 14.05 11.21 -16.58
C LEU A 344 14.71 12.22 -17.50
N ASN A 345 14.14 12.46 -18.69
CA ASN A 345 14.52 13.58 -19.53
C ASN A 345 13.37 14.58 -19.53
N GLY A 346 13.26 15.34 -18.44
CA GLY A 346 12.72 16.69 -18.56
C GLY A 346 13.43 17.33 -19.75
N SER A 347 12.64 17.78 -20.71
CA SER A 347 13.05 18.64 -21.80
C SER A 347 13.61 19.94 -21.22
N LEU A 348 14.85 19.91 -20.72
CA LEU A 348 15.66 21.06 -20.30
C LEU A 348 17.16 20.74 -20.11
N PHE A 349 17.60 19.47 -20.22
CA PHE A 349 19.05 19.12 -20.12
C PHE A 349 19.76 18.86 -21.46
N LYS A 350 19.19 19.32 -22.59
CA LYS A 350 19.91 19.40 -23.88
C LYS A 350 20.32 20.82 -24.30
N GLU A 351 19.95 21.87 -23.58
CA GLU A 351 20.43 23.24 -23.84
C GLU A 351 21.58 23.68 -22.92
N ALA A 352 21.81 23.01 -21.79
CA ALA A 352 22.91 23.37 -20.88
C ALA A 352 24.32 22.94 -21.38
N HIS A 353 24.42 22.08 -22.39
CA HIS A 353 25.70 21.66 -22.96
C HIS A 353 26.18 22.49 -24.17
N LEU A 354 25.37 23.44 -24.65
CA LEU A 354 25.81 24.43 -25.64
C LEU A 354 26.29 25.74 -25.00
N SER A 355 25.90 26.03 -23.76
CA SER A 355 26.21 27.31 -23.09
C SER A 355 27.50 27.31 -22.26
N VAL A 356 28.18 26.17 -22.09
CA VAL A 356 29.51 26.09 -21.42
C VAL A 356 30.68 26.22 -22.41
N ARG A 357 30.41 26.32 -23.73
CA ARG A 357 31.43 26.59 -24.76
C ARG A 357 31.52 28.06 -25.20
N LEU A 358 30.63 28.94 -24.72
CA LEU A 358 30.61 30.37 -25.08
C LEU A 358 31.06 31.34 -23.97
N LEU A 359 31.41 30.83 -22.78
CA LEU A 359 31.98 31.63 -21.68
C LEU A 359 33.51 31.49 -21.52
N ARG A 360 34.22 31.03 -22.57
CA ARG A 360 35.69 31.01 -22.64
C ARG A 360 36.30 32.04 -23.62
N CYS A 361 35.55 33.07 -24.03
CA CYS A 361 36.06 34.10 -24.94
C CYS A 361 35.97 35.56 -24.43
N SER A 362 35.69 35.80 -23.15
CA SER A 362 35.59 37.16 -22.60
C SER A 362 36.24 37.31 -21.23
N ALA A 363 37.47 36.81 -21.09
CA ALA A 363 38.37 37.14 -19.99
C ALA A 363 39.83 37.24 -20.51
N PHE A 364 40.00 37.94 -21.62
CA PHE A 364 41.28 38.45 -22.10
C PHE A 364 41.10 39.96 -22.19
N HIS A 365 41.32 40.67 -21.08
CA HIS A 365 41.57 42.12 -20.95
C HIS A 365 41.12 42.57 -19.57
N LEU A 366 41.91 42.27 -18.53
CA LEU A 366 42.04 43.10 -17.33
C LEU A 366 43.01 42.39 -16.38
N TRP A 367 44.31 42.47 -16.67
CA TRP A 367 45.37 42.31 -15.68
C TRP A 367 46.62 43.03 -16.20
N ARG A 368 46.62 44.35 -16.01
CA ARG A 368 47.82 45.19 -15.96
C ARG A 368 47.61 46.18 -14.82
N ILE A 369 48.71 46.46 -14.11
CA ILE A 369 48.89 47.34 -12.94
C ILE A 369 48.66 46.60 -11.60
N CYS A 370 49.57 46.47 -10.62
CA CYS A 370 51.03 46.62 -10.40
C CYS A 370 51.28 46.15 -8.91
N PRO A 371 52.45 46.29 -8.26
CA PRO A 371 53.55 45.31 -8.13
C PRO A 371 53.84 44.85 -6.67
N ASP A 372 54.88 44.01 -6.54
CA ASP A 372 55.74 43.74 -5.37
C ASP A 372 55.18 43.03 -4.13
N VAL A 373 55.81 41.90 -3.77
CA VAL A 373 56.70 41.74 -2.60
C VAL A 373 57.39 40.38 -2.68
N GLN A 374 58.73 40.41 -2.65
CA GLN A 374 59.64 39.27 -2.53
C GLN A 374 59.64 38.71 -1.10
N CYS A 375 59.66 37.39 -0.96
CA CYS A 375 60.62 36.58 -0.18
C CYS A 375 60.28 35.10 -0.31
#